data_AF-A0A9E1MV09-F1
#
_entry.id   AF-A0A9E1MV09-F1
#
_cell.length_a   1.000
_cell.length_b   1.000
_cell.length_c   1.000
_cell.angle_alpha   90.00
_cell.angle_beta   90.00
_cell.angle_gamma   90.00
#
_symmetry.space_group_name_H-M   'P 1'
#
loop_
_entity.id
_entity.type
_entity.pdbx_description
1 polymer ?
#
loop_
_entity_poly.entity_id
_entity_poly.type
_entity_poly.pdbx_seq_one_letter_code
_entity_poly.pdbx_strand_id
1 'polypeptide(L)'
;MKRVAASEYDLLTIARAIVGQVPVDLVEPLLRQSRQQPSRCGPTSLELVKQTLSRGVVLQLARRGGAFRDRYLIAGEAVEGRVWQRYSELPLHFSTRSMRLLRWLTFDPVGEKTRSLGRNRPTLGDQILLYLTADLLERAGLGRVIGQQSGFEQPLVWLGFADWLYGETPPKIRAGDFRPLLEQPAILECLQPDFSRRWLEMERTKRHFREPAQLTQFGQSQEAVLSAYLDAIDGEGRRDLAFFLMDATSRLFDVEPDQRHWVGGLDPHTSLQARSQARRAAGAMVSAINRLAVWHREHQATRFFDDEYPAAQLLLSQWENLGELRLARARELVRQLESLATAVEA
;
A
#
# COMPACT_ATOMS: atom_id res chain seq x y z
N MET A 1 -7.84 -25.19 -27.53
CA MET A 1 -8.25 -23.92 -26.89
C MET A 1 -9.67 -24.09 -26.35
N LYS A 2 -9.93 -23.89 -25.06
CA LYS A 2 -11.28 -24.05 -24.49
C LYS A 2 -12.16 -22.88 -24.96
N ARG A 3 -13.35 -23.16 -25.51
CA ARG A 3 -14.31 -22.13 -25.96
C ARG A 3 -15.16 -21.66 -24.77
N VAL A 4 -15.40 -20.35 -24.69
CA VAL A 4 -16.24 -19.67 -23.67
C VAL A 4 -17.11 -18.62 -24.35
N ALA A 5 -18.21 -18.22 -23.72
CA ALA A 5 -19.05 -17.14 -24.25
C ALA A 5 -18.32 -15.79 -24.24
N ALA A 6 -18.75 -14.84 -25.07
CA ALA A 6 -18.10 -13.51 -25.15
C ALA A 6 -18.07 -12.77 -23.80
N SER A 7 -19.17 -12.78 -23.04
CA SER A 7 -19.23 -12.17 -21.71
C SER A 7 -18.31 -12.85 -20.67
N GLU A 8 -18.02 -14.14 -20.86
CA GLU A 8 -17.08 -14.89 -20.03
C GLU A 8 -15.63 -14.62 -20.43
N TYR A 9 -15.41 -14.34 -21.71
CA TYR A 9 -14.12 -13.93 -22.25
C TYR A 9 -13.68 -12.58 -21.66
N ASP A 10 -14.60 -11.60 -21.59
CA ASP A 10 -14.31 -10.30 -20.96
C ASP A 10 -13.95 -10.46 -19.48
N LEU A 11 -14.69 -11.30 -18.76
CA LEU A 11 -14.42 -11.60 -17.35
C LEU A 11 -13.03 -12.22 -17.16
N LEU A 12 -12.66 -13.18 -18.01
CA LEU A 12 -11.32 -13.77 -18.02
C LEU A 12 -10.25 -12.75 -18.38
N THR A 13 -10.55 -11.80 -19.27
CA THR A 13 -9.62 -10.74 -19.67
C THR A 13 -9.35 -9.79 -18.51
N ILE A 14 -10.38 -9.38 -17.77
CA ILE A 14 -10.22 -8.62 -16.52
C ILE A 14 -9.42 -9.41 -15.49
N ALA A 15 -9.76 -10.68 -15.25
CA ALA A 15 -9.02 -11.52 -14.30
C ALA A 15 -7.52 -11.63 -14.66
N ARG A 16 -7.20 -11.77 -15.95
CA ARG A 16 -5.83 -11.79 -16.46
C ARG A 16 -5.12 -10.45 -16.32
N ALA A 17 -5.82 -9.34 -16.55
CA ALA A 17 -5.25 -8.01 -16.38
C ALA A 17 -4.90 -7.71 -14.92
N ILE A 18 -5.77 -8.10 -13.97
CA ILE A 18 -5.50 -7.95 -12.52
C ILE A 18 -4.20 -8.67 -12.13
N VAL A 19 -3.97 -9.86 -12.66
CA VAL A 19 -2.73 -10.63 -12.41
C VAL A 19 -1.59 -10.27 -13.38
N GLY A 20 -1.70 -9.19 -14.15
CA GLY A 20 -0.66 -8.66 -15.02
C GLY A 20 -0.28 -9.54 -16.20
N GLN A 21 -1.22 -10.35 -16.71
CA GLN A 21 -1.07 -11.14 -17.93
C GLN A 21 -1.58 -10.43 -19.19
N VAL A 22 -2.36 -9.35 -19.01
CA VAL A 22 -2.91 -8.51 -20.09
C VAL A 22 -2.56 -7.05 -19.77
N PRO A 23 -2.09 -6.25 -20.75
CA PRO A 23 -1.79 -4.83 -20.54
C PRO A 23 -3.06 -4.03 -20.22
N VAL A 24 -2.87 -2.93 -19.47
CA VAL A 24 -3.98 -2.09 -18.98
C VAL A 24 -4.79 -1.47 -20.14
N ASP A 25 -4.12 -1.05 -21.22
CA ASP A 25 -4.74 -0.41 -22.38
C ASP A 25 -5.82 -1.27 -23.05
N LEU A 26 -5.70 -2.61 -22.97
CA LEU A 26 -6.68 -3.54 -23.53
C LEU A 26 -7.92 -3.71 -22.65
N VAL A 27 -7.84 -3.38 -21.36
CA VAL A 27 -8.96 -3.52 -20.42
C VAL A 27 -9.56 -2.21 -19.98
N GLU A 28 -8.88 -1.07 -20.20
CA GLU A 28 -9.44 0.24 -19.86
C GLU A 28 -10.82 0.48 -20.52
N PRO A 29 -11.04 0.20 -21.82
CA PRO A 29 -12.37 0.32 -22.41
C PRO A 29 -13.39 -0.64 -21.77
N LEU A 30 -12.91 -1.78 -21.26
CA LEU A 30 -13.76 -2.74 -20.55
C LEU A 30 -14.25 -2.18 -19.22
N LEU A 31 -13.37 -1.53 -18.46
CA LEU A 31 -13.68 -0.96 -17.15
C LEU A 31 -14.66 0.23 -17.22
N ARG A 32 -14.71 0.95 -18.36
CA ARG A 32 -15.53 2.15 -18.53
C ARG A 32 -16.92 1.90 -19.14
N GLN A 33 -17.17 0.69 -19.65
CA GLN A 33 -18.39 0.39 -20.40
C GLN A 33 -19.33 -0.54 -19.61
N SER A 34 -20.60 -0.15 -19.53
CA SER A 34 -21.66 -1.00 -18.99
C SER A 34 -21.98 -2.16 -19.95
N ARG A 35 -22.18 -3.36 -19.41
CA ARG A 35 -22.52 -4.57 -20.17
C ARG A 35 -23.63 -5.37 -19.50
N GLN A 36 -24.35 -6.15 -20.29
CA GLN A 36 -25.35 -7.07 -19.75
C GLN A 36 -24.67 -8.22 -19.00
N GLN A 37 -24.90 -8.29 -17.69
CA GLN A 37 -24.37 -9.33 -16.83
C GLN A 37 -25.11 -10.66 -17.07
N PRO A 38 -24.42 -11.76 -17.41
CA PRO A 38 -25.05 -13.07 -17.54
C PRO A 38 -25.55 -13.58 -16.19
N SER A 39 -26.64 -14.34 -16.20
CA SER A 39 -27.24 -14.90 -14.98
C SER A 39 -26.32 -15.91 -14.29
N ARG A 40 -25.58 -16.71 -15.08
CA ARG A 40 -24.63 -17.73 -14.62
C ARG A 40 -23.37 -17.73 -15.48
N CYS A 41 -22.25 -18.11 -14.86
CA CYS A 41 -21.02 -18.44 -15.58
C CYS A 41 -20.96 -19.96 -15.76
N GLY A 42 -20.58 -20.41 -16.95
CA GLY A 42 -20.38 -21.81 -17.27
C GLY A 42 -19.19 -22.41 -16.48
N PRO A 43 -19.21 -23.74 -16.27
CA PRO A 43 -18.19 -24.43 -15.47
C PRO A 43 -16.77 -24.24 -16.05
N THR A 44 -16.65 -24.19 -17.37
CA THR A 44 -15.37 -23.95 -18.06
C THR A 44 -14.78 -22.58 -17.73
N SER A 45 -15.60 -21.52 -17.72
CA SER A 45 -15.15 -20.17 -17.40
C SER A 45 -14.72 -20.09 -15.94
N LEU A 46 -15.52 -20.65 -15.02
CA LEU A 46 -15.20 -20.68 -13.59
C LEU A 46 -13.87 -21.39 -13.30
N GLU A 47 -13.62 -22.53 -13.95
CA GLU A 47 -12.34 -23.25 -13.80
C GLU A 47 -11.16 -22.42 -14.35
N LEU A 48 -11.34 -21.75 -15.49
CA LEU A 48 -10.31 -20.86 -16.04
C LEU A 48 -10.04 -19.65 -15.15
N VAL A 49 -11.06 -19.06 -14.53
CA VAL A 49 -10.90 -17.97 -13.55
C VAL A 49 -10.10 -18.48 -12.36
N LYS A 50 -10.47 -19.63 -11.79
CA LYS A 50 -9.76 -20.25 -10.66
C LYS A 50 -8.28 -20.48 -10.99
N GLN A 51 -7.98 -21.04 -12.15
CA GLN A 51 -6.60 -21.27 -12.61
C GLN A 51 -5.84 -19.96 -12.83
N THR A 52 -6.51 -18.94 -13.41
CA THR A 52 -5.92 -17.62 -13.67
C THR A 52 -5.55 -16.93 -12.36
N LEU A 53 -6.48 -16.88 -11.40
CA LEU A 53 -6.25 -16.23 -10.12
C LEU A 53 -5.19 -16.98 -9.28
N SER A 54 -5.32 -18.29 -9.13
CA SER A 54 -4.38 -19.08 -8.31
C SER A 54 -2.94 -18.98 -8.81
N ARG A 55 -2.69 -19.14 -10.11
CA ARG A 55 -1.33 -19.06 -10.67
C ARG A 55 -0.86 -17.61 -10.82
N GLY A 56 -1.75 -16.73 -11.26
CA GLY A 56 -1.45 -15.34 -11.53
C GLY A 56 -1.08 -14.57 -10.27
N VAL A 57 -1.81 -14.77 -9.17
CA VAL A 57 -1.51 -14.12 -7.88
C VAL A 57 -0.15 -14.57 -7.34
N VAL A 58 0.14 -15.87 -7.35
CA VAL A 58 1.45 -16.39 -6.92
C VAL A 58 2.58 -15.79 -7.77
N LEU A 59 2.40 -15.72 -9.09
CA LEU A 59 3.38 -15.10 -9.98
C LEU A 59 3.56 -13.60 -9.69
N GLN A 60 2.49 -12.89 -9.38
CA GLN A 60 2.55 -11.47 -9.00
C GLN A 60 3.32 -11.29 -7.69
N LEU A 61 3.06 -12.10 -6.67
CA LEU A 61 3.81 -12.06 -5.41
C LEU A 61 5.29 -12.36 -5.63
N ALA A 62 5.63 -13.36 -6.44
CA ALA A 62 7.00 -13.69 -6.78
C ALA A 62 7.71 -12.50 -7.48
N ARG A 63 7.04 -11.84 -8.43
CA ARG A 63 7.58 -10.68 -9.17
C ARG A 63 7.75 -9.43 -8.30
N ARG A 64 6.91 -9.24 -7.28
CA ARG A 64 6.92 -8.04 -6.43
C ARG A 64 7.93 -8.09 -5.29
N GLY A 65 8.55 -9.24 -5.04
CA GLY A 65 9.56 -9.40 -3.99
C GLY A 65 9.69 -10.85 -3.51
N GLY A 66 8.67 -11.68 -3.68
CA GLY A 66 8.68 -13.06 -3.16
C GLY A 66 9.79 -13.95 -3.72
N ALA A 67 10.31 -13.65 -4.93
CA ALA A 67 11.42 -14.38 -5.54
C ALA A 67 12.81 -13.85 -5.18
N PHE A 68 12.89 -12.71 -4.49
CA PHE A 68 14.15 -12.12 -4.07
C PHE A 68 14.68 -12.84 -2.83
N ARG A 69 16.02 -12.85 -2.70
CA ARG A 69 16.69 -13.41 -1.54
C ARG A 69 16.88 -12.30 -0.52
N ASP A 70 16.03 -12.28 0.49
CA ASP A 70 15.99 -11.26 1.53
C ASP A 70 15.95 -11.90 2.91
N ARG A 71 16.21 -11.09 3.95
CA ARG A 71 16.20 -11.48 5.36
C ARG A 71 15.00 -10.84 6.08
N TYR A 72 14.23 -11.66 6.78
CA TYR A 72 13.08 -11.24 7.59
C TYR A 72 13.04 -11.99 8.91
N LEU A 73 12.26 -11.49 9.87
CA LEU A 73 12.09 -12.14 11.16
C LEU A 73 11.05 -13.27 11.09
N ILE A 74 11.42 -14.44 11.58
CA ILE A 74 10.53 -15.59 11.75
C ILE A 74 10.74 -16.11 13.16
N ALA A 75 9.72 -16.00 14.01
CA ALA A 75 9.80 -16.36 15.42
C ALA A 75 11.00 -15.70 16.15
N GLY A 76 11.27 -14.43 15.85
CA GLY A 76 12.38 -13.66 16.43
C GLY A 76 13.73 -13.84 15.74
N GLU A 77 13.88 -14.84 14.87
CA GLU A 77 15.14 -15.13 14.20
C GLU A 77 15.22 -14.51 12.80
N ALA A 78 16.40 -14.02 12.43
CA ALA A 78 16.65 -13.49 11.09
C ALA A 78 16.88 -14.64 10.09
N VAL A 79 15.89 -14.88 9.22
CA VAL A 79 15.94 -15.96 8.23
C VAL A 79 16.14 -15.38 6.82
N GLU A 80 17.20 -15.80 6.13
CA GLU A 80 17.43 -15.47 4.72
C GLU A 80 16.72 -16.47 3.80
N GLY A 81 16.21 -15.99 2.67
CA GLY A 81 15.80 -16.84 1.57
C GLY A 81 14.85 -16.16 0.62
N ARG A 82 14.19 -16.94 -0.22
CA ARG A 82 12.96 -16.52 -0.92
C ARG A 82 11.75 -16.85 -0.05
N VAL A 83 10.61 -16.25 -0.34
CA VAL A 83 9.40 -16.47 0.48
C VAL A 83 9.01 -17.95 0.56
N TRP A 84 9.09 -18.70 -0.54
CA TRP A 84 8.79 -20.15 -0.53
C TRP A 84 9.89 -21.03 0.08
N GLN A 85 11.06 -20.45 0.42
CA GLN A 85 12.09 -21.14 1.19
C GLN A 85 11.90 -20.91 2.69
N ARG A 86 11.33 -19.75 3.05
CA ARG A 86 11.02 -19.36 4.44
C ARG A 86 9.68 -19.90 4.94
N TYR A 87 8.70 -20.02 4.05
CA TYR A 87 7.33 -20.44 4.37
C TYR A 87 6.95 -21.67 3.55
N SER A 88 6.37 -22.67 4.20
CA SER A 88 5.98 -23.94 3.56
C SER A 88 4.77 -23.79 2.64
N GLU A 89 3.73 -23.06 3.07
CA GLU A 89 2.50 -22.86 2.31
C GLU A 89 1.87 -21.49 2.60
N LEU A 90 1.26 -20.89 1.57
CA LEU A 90 0.41 -19.71 1.70
C LEU A 90 -1.04 -20.13 1.48
N PRO A 91 -1.95 -19.99 2.47
CA PRO A 91 -3.34 -20.41 2.35
C PRO A 91 -4.14 -19.41 1.50
N LEU A 92 -3.85 -19.37 0.19
CA LEU A 92 -4.54 -18.53 -0.77
C LEU A 92 -5.91 -19.14 -1.08
N HIS A 93 -6.91 -18.63 -0.39
CA HIS A 93 -8.31 -18.93 -0.66
C HIS A 93 -8.98 -17.70 -1.24
N PHE A 94 -9.80 -17.89 -2.26
CA PHE A 94 -10.62 -16.82 -2.87
C PHE A 94 -12.06 -17.14 -2.57
N SER A 95 -12.79 -16.17 -1.99
CA SER A 95 -14.18 -16.38 -1.64
C SER A 95 -15.12 -15.94 -2.76
N THR A 96 -16.43 -16.00 -2.51
CA THR A 96 -17.44 -15.40 -3.40
C THR A 96 -17.19 -13.90 -3.63
N ARG A 97 -16.47 -13.22 -2.73
CA ARG A 97 -16.10 -11.81 -2.87
C ARG A 97 -15.21 -11.57 -4.08
N SER A 98 -14.23 -12.43 -4.33
CA SER A 98 -13.39 -12.36 -5.54
C SER A 98 -14.22 -12.43 -6.83
N MET A 99 -15.20 -13.35 -6.88
CA MET A 99 -16.08 -13.44 -8.05
C MET A 99 -17.00 -12.22 -8.20
N ARG A 100 -17.50 -11.66 -7.09
CA ARG A 100 -18.30 -10.43 -7.12
C ARG A 100 -17.49 -9.24 -7.64
N LEU A 101 -16.23 -9.10 -7.20
CA LEU A 101 -15.29 -8.10 -7.68
C LEU A 101 -15.08 -8.22 -9.20
N LEU A 102 -14.78 -9.43 -9.69
CA LEU A 102 -14.59 -9.65 -11.13
C LEU A 102 -15.85 -9.31 -11.94
N ARG A 103 -17.04 -9.75 -11.49
CA ARG A 103 -18.29 -9.43 -12.18
C ARG A 103 -18.55 -7.92 -12.20
N TRP A 104 -18.34 -7.25 -11.08
CA TRP A 104 -18.49 -5.80 -10.99
C TRP A 104 -17.57 -5.09 -11.99
N LEU A 105 -16.26 -5.38 -11.99
CA LEU A 105 -15.30 -4.77 -12.93
C LEU A 105 -15.59 -5.08 -14.40
N THR A 106 -16.26 -6.21 -14.70
CA THR A 106 -16.52 -6.64 -16.08
C THR A 106 -17.80 -6.01 -16.65
N PHE A 107 -18.83 -5.87 -15.81
CA PHE A 107 -20.19 -5.57 -16.26
C PHE A 107 -20.69 -4.19 -15.84
N ASP A 108 -20.12 -3.60 -14.79
CA ASP A 108 -20.49 -2.26 -14.35
C ASP A 108 -19.38 -1.27 -14.71
N PRO A 109 -19.74 -0.08 -15.23
CA PRO A 109 -18.76 0.97 -15.48
C PRO A 109 -18.21 1.45 -14.14
N VAL A 110 -16.89 1.38 -14.02
CA VAL A 110 -16.15 1.78 -12.84
C VAL A 110 -16.31 3.27 -12.62
N GLY A 111 -16.94 3.63 -11.49
CA GLY A 111 -17.11 5.02 -11.06
C GLY A 111 -18.52 5.57 -11.16
N GLU A 112 -19.44 4.91 -11.87
CA GLU A 112 -20.82 5.39 -11.97
C GLU A 112 -21.72 4.86 -10.85
N LYS A 113 -21.44 3.65 -10.34
CA LYS A 113 -22.27 2.99 -9.32
C LYS A 113 -21.42 2.33 -8.24
N THR A 114 -21.65 2.74 -7.00
CA THR A 114 -21.10 2.06 -5.82
C THR A 114 -21.83 0.73 -5.64
N ARG A 115 -21.17 -0.38 -5.96
CA ARG A 115 -21.65 -1.71 -5.56
C ARG A 115 -20.90 -2.15 -4.32
N SER A 116 -21.64 -2.54 -3.28
CA SER A 116 -21.01 -3.17 -2.12
C SER A 116 -20.46 -4.54 -2.53
N LEU A 117 -19.16 -4.75 -2.34
CA LEU A 117 -18.52 -6.07 -2.50
C LEU A 117 -18.94 -7.09 -1.41
N GLY A 118 -19.80 -6.65 -0.48
CA GLY A 118 -20.28 -7.42 0.66
C GLY A 118 -19.49 -7.16 1.94
N ARG A 119 -20.12 -7.41 3.09
CA ARG A 119 -19.56 -7.17 4.43
C ARG A 119 -18.79 -8.35 5.02
N ASN A 120 -18.73 -9.48 4.32
CA ASN A 120 -18.01 -10.65 4.81
C ASN A 120 -16.51 -10.33 4.92
N ARG A 121 -15.89 -10.77 6.02
CA ARG A 121 -14.44 -10.65 6.23
C ARG A 121 -13.72 -11.29 5.04
N PRO A 122 -12.88 -10.55 4.31
CA PRO A 122 -12.18 -11.12 3.16
C PRO A 122 -11.17 -12.15 3.61
N THR A 123 -11.04 -13.20 2.81
CA THR A 123 -9.91 -14.12 2.90
C THR A 123 -8.61 -13.43 2.49
N LEU A 124 -7.46 -14.05 2.78
CA LEU A 124 -6.17 -13.50 2.34
C LEU A 124 -6.10 -13.35 0.80
N GLY A 125 -6.61 -14.34 0.06
CA GLY A 125 -6.66 -14.26 -1.41
C GLY A 125 -7.57 -13.12 -1.90
N ASP A 126 -8.70 -12.87 -1.25
CA ASP A 126 -9.55 -11.71 -1.57
C ASP A 126 -8.81 -10.38 -1.32
N GLN A 127 -8.03 -10.26 -0.23
CA GLN A 127 -7.27 -9.04 0.07
C GLN A 127 -6.17 -8.79 -0.97
N ILE A 128 -5.43 -9.83 -1.37
CA ILE A 128 -4.40 -9.71 -2.42
C ILE A 128 -5.06 -9.38 -3.77
N LEU A 129 -6.19 -9.99 -4.08
CA LEU A 129 -6.92 -9.68 -5.31
C LEU A 129 -7.39 -8.22 -5.33
N LEU A 130 -7.91 -7.71 -4.21
CA LEU A 130 -8.30 -6.31 -4.07
C LEU A 130 -7.10 -5.37 -4.23
N TYR A 131 -5.95 -5.72 -3.67
CA TYR A 131 -4.71 -4.95 -3.83
C TYR A 131 -4.23 -4.89 -5.28
N LEU A 132 -4.18 -6.04 -5.97
CA LEU A 132 -3.79 -6.10 -7.38
C LEU A 132 -4.81 -5.41 -8.29
N THR A 133 -6.09 -5.47 -7.91
CA THR A 133 -7.16 -4.73 -8.58
C THR A 133 -6.93 -3.23 -8.41
N ALA A 134 -6.63 -2.77 -7.19
CA ALA A 134 -6.31 -1.36 -6.95
C ALA A 134 -5.13 -0.88 -7.80
N ASP A 135 -4.08 -1.70 -7.92
CA ASP A 135 -2.94 -1.42 -8.80
C ASP A 135 -3.31 -1.33 -10.29
N LEU A 136 -4.18 -2.23 -10.77
CA LEU A 136 -4.68 -2.17 -12.15
C LEU A 136 -5.45 -0.86 -12.39
N LEU A 137 -6.32 -0.49 -11.44
CA LEU A 137 -7.18 0.68 -11.55
C LEU A 137 -6.38 1.98 -11.47
N GLU A 138 -5.36 2.05 -10.63
CA GLU A 138 -4.41 3.17 -10.59
C GLU A 138 -3.73 3.35 -11.94
N ARG A 139 -3.22 2.26 -12.53
CA ARG A 139 -2.60 2.28 -13.88
C ARG A 139 -3.58 2.62 -14.99
N ALA A 140 -4.87 2.39 -14.79
CA ALA A 140 -5.94 2.77 -15.72
C ALA A 140 -6.43 4.22 -15.51
N GLY A 141 -5.85 4.98 -14.57
CA GLY A 141 -6.30 6.34 -14.23
C GLY A 141 -7.65 6.39 -13.53
N LEU A 142 -8.07 5.30 -12.87
CA LEU A 142 -9.36 5.15 -12.19
C LEU A 142 -9.24 5.07 -10.67
N GLY A 143 -8.03 5.15 -10.10
CA GLY A 143 -7.78 4.91 -8.67
C GLY A 143 -8.59 5.80 -7.72
N ARG A 144 -8.55 7.12 -7.94
CA ARG A 144 -9.26 8.11 -7.09
C ARG A 144 -10.77 7.86 -7.01
N VAL A 145 -11.38 7.41 -8.10
CA VAL A 145 -12.83 7.17 -8.20
C VAL A 145 -13.26 5.97 -7.34
N ILE A 146 -12.33 5.07 -7.04
CA ILE A 146 -12.60 3.78 -6.38
C ILE A 146 -12.15 3.77 -4.94
N GLY A 147 -11.16 4.61 -4.57
CA GLY A 147 -10.77 4.82 -3.18
C GLY A 147 -11.94 5.12 -2.24
N GLN A 148 -12.96 5.79 -2.76
CA GLN A 148 -14.17 6.16 -2.03
C GLN A 148 -15.28 5.09 -2.09
N GLN A 149 -15.06 3.97 -2.77
CA GLN A 149 -16.06 2.93 -2.93
C GLN A 149 -16.00 1.88 -1.81
N SER A 150 -17.18 1.56 -1.27
CA SER A 150 -17.33 0.54 -0.23
C SER A 150 -16.80 -0.82 -0.71
N GLY A 151 -15.83 -1.38 0.01
CA GLY A 151 -15.26 -2.70 -0.28
C GLY A 151 -13.76 -2.71 -0.57
N PHE A 152 -13.16 -1.55 -0.89
CA PHE A 152 -11.70 -1.37 -0.93
C PHE A 152 -11.10 -0.95 0.42
N GLU A 153 -11.96 -0.74 1.42
CA GLU A 153 -11.61 -0.50 2.82
C GLU A 153 -10.98 -1.75 3.46
N GLN A 154 -9.76 -2.11 3.06
CA GLN A 154 -9.06 -3.30 3.53
C GLN A 154 -7.61 -2.98 3.88
N PRO A 155 -7.03 -3.60 4.92
CA PRO A 155 -5.70 -3.28 5.42
C PRO A 155 -4.60 -3.29 4.36
N LEU A 156 -4.63 -4.28 3.45
CA LEU A 156 -3.61 -4.38 2.41
C LEU A 156 -3.72 -3.26 1.37
N VAL A 157 -4.95 -2.84 1.03
CA VAL A 157 -5.21 -1.72 0.13
C VAL A 157 -4.79 -0.42 0.80
N TRP A 158 -5.15 -0.21 2.07
CA TRP A 158 -4.75 0.97 2.84
C TRP A 158 -3.24 1.16 2.86
N LEU A 159 -2.46 0.09 3.04
CA LEU A 159 -1.01 0.15 3.10
C LEU A 159 -0.36 0.57 1.77
N GLY A 160 -0.94 0.17 0.63
CA GLY A 160 -0.43 0.56 -0.69
C GLY A 160 -1.03 1.82 -1.27
N PHE A 161 -2.22 2.21 -0.84
CA PHE A 161 -3.04 3.27 -1.43
C PHE A 161 -3.62 4.15 -0.33
N ALA A 162 -2.78 4.60 0.62
CA ALA A 162 -3.23 5.45 1.72
C ALA A 162 -3.87 6.75 1.20
N ASP A 163 -3.37 7.24 0.05
CA ASP A 163 -3.91 8.37 -0.71
C ASP A 163 -5.31 8.15 -1.27
N TRP A 164 -5.86 6.95 -1.24
CA TRP A 164 -7.25 6.72 -1.63
C TRP A 164 -8.25 7.03 -0.51
N LEU A 165 -7.76 7.18 0.73
CA LEU A 165 -8.57 7.34 1.93
C LEU A 165 -8.78 8.79 2.33
N TYR A 166 -8.22 9.77 1.60
CA TYR A 166 -8.46 11.17 1.94
C TYR A 166 -9.88 11.59 1.56
N GLY A 167 -10.55 12.21 2.52
CA GLY A 167 -11.90 12.73 2.42
C GLY A 167 -12.20 13.60 3.63
N GLU A 168 -13.45 14.04 3.79
CA GLU A 168 -13.82 15.00 4.84
C GLU A 168 -13.53 14.50 6.26
N THR A 169 -13.56 13.18 6.48
CA THR A 169 -13.25 12.57 7.77
C THR A 169 -12.05 11.63 7.64
N PRO A 170 -11.03 11.74 8.52
CA PRO A 170 -9.93 10.79 8.56
C PRO A 170 -10.42 9.35 8.77
N PRO A 171 -9.82 8.35 8.10
CA PRO A 171 -10.22 6.97 8.26
C PRO A 171 -9.91 6.50 9.69
N LYS A 172 -10.87 5.81 10.32
CA LYS A 172 -10.69 5.23 11.66
C LYS A 172 -10.03 3.86 11.54
N ILE A 173 -8.72 3.85 11.37
CA ILE A 173 -7.90 2.64 11.26
C ILE A 173 -7.27 2.34 12.63
N ARG A 174 -7.30 1.08 13.04
CA ARG A 174 -6.73 0.60 14.30
C ARG A 174 -5.66 -0.45 14.04
N ALA A 175 -4.71 -0.60 14.95
CA ALA A 175 -3.67 -1.63 14.87
C ALA A 175 -4.25 -3.04 14.67
N GLY A 176 -5.34 -3.37 15.37
CA GLY A 176 -6.03 -4.65 15.26
C GLY A 176 -6.59 -4.97 13.87
N ASP A 177 -6.78 -3.96 13.00
CA ASP A 177 -7.24 -4.18 11.63
C ASP A 177 -6.18 -4.89 10.77
N PHE A 178 -4.89 -4.73 11.09
CA PHE A 178 -3.77 -5.36 10.36
C PHE A 178 -3.46 -6.78 10.80
N ARG A 179 -4.03 -7.26 11.91
CA ARG A 179 -3.84 -8.62 12.43
C ARG A 179 -3.98 -9.73 11.38
N PRO A 180 -4.98 -9.74 10.48
CA PRO A 180 -5.09 -10.80 9.47
C PRO A 180 -3.89 -10.88 8.51
N LEU A 181 -3.17 -9.77 8.31
CA LEU A 181 -1.95 -9.74 7.49
C LEU A 181 -0.72 -10.18 8.30
N LEU A 182 -0.70 -9.93 9.60
CA LEU A 182 0.39 -10.34 10.50
C LEU A 182 0.35 -11.82 10.84
N GLU A 183 -0.82 -12.45 10.78
CA GLU A 183 -0.97 -13.91 10.80
C GLU A 183 -0.37 -14.58 9.55
N GLN A 184 -0.16 -13.83 8.45
CA GLN A 184 0.37 -14.30 7.17
C GLN A 184 1.40 -13.30 6.58
N PRO A 185 2.51 -13.06 7.30
CA PRO A 185 3.41 -11.93 7.06
C PRO A 185 4.17 -12.04 5.73
N ALA A 186 4.29 -13.25 5.17
CA ALA A 186 4.88 -13.51 3.87
C ALA A 186 4.32 -12.62 2.74
N ILE A 187 3.04 -12.21 2.81
CA ILE A 187 2.44 -11.29 1.85
C ILE A 187 3.02 -9.88 1.99
N LEU A 188 3.20 -9.42 3.22
CA LEU A 188 3.82 -8.13 3.50
C LEU A 188 5.30 -8.11 3.09
N GLU A 189 6.01 -9.22 3.29
CA GLU A 189 7.39 -9.40 2.80
C GLU A 189 7.47 -9.34 1.28
N CYS A 190 6.59 -10.07 0.58
CA CYS A 190 6.54 -10.06 -0.89
C CYS A 190 6.29 -8.66 -1.47
N LEU A 191 5.60 -7.79 -0.74
CA LEU A 191 5.15 -6.50 -1.23
C LEU A 191 6.02 -5.33 -0.76
N GLN A 192 7.10 -5.57 0.02
CA GLN A 192 7.99 -4.50 0.49
C GLN A 192 8.49 -3.58 -0.65
N PRO A 193 9.00 -4.11 -1.79
CA PRO A 193 9.44 -3.25 -2.89
C PRO A 193 8.30 -2.42 -3.51
N ASP A 194 7.09 -2.99 -3.60
CA ASP A 194 5.94 -2.27 -4.17
C ASP A 194 5.42 -1.20 -3.21
N PHE A 195 5.34 -1.50 -1.91
CA PHE A 195 5.00 -0.49 -0.90
C PHE A 195 6.01 0.65 -0.92
N SER A 196 7.31 0.35 -0.97
CA SER A 196 8.34 1.38 -1.03
C SER A 196 8.12 2.34 -2.22
N ARG A 197 7.93 1.75 -3.41
CA ARG A 197 7.65 2.52 -4.64
C ARG A 197 6.40 3.39 -4.49
N ARG A 198 5.30 2.84 -3.97
CA ARG A 198 4.03 3.57 -3.83
C ARG A 198 4.12 4.72 -2.83
N TRP A 199 4.74 4.49 -1.67
CA TRP A 199 4.92 5.54 -0.68
C TRP A 199 5.76 6.68 -1.24
N LEU A 200 6.83 6.38 -1.99
CA LEU A 200 7.60 7.40 -2.71
C LEU A 200 6.76 8.15 -3.77
N GLU A 201 5.89 7.45 -4.51
CA GLU A 201 4.97 8.06 -5.48
C GLU A 201 3.95 8.99 -4.80
N MET A 202 3.40 8.60 -3.64
CA MET A 202 2.51 9.43 -2.84
C MET A 202 3.19 10.74 -2.39
N GLU A 203 4.43 10.65 -1.89
CA GLU A 203 5.19 11.84 -1.49
C GLU A 203 5.42 12.80 -2.66
N ARG A 204 5.76 12.28 -3.84
CA ARG A 204 5.97 13.08 -5.07
C ARG A 204 4.69 13.74 -5.57
N THR A 205 3.54 13.14 -5.31
CA THR A 205 2.24 13.69 -5.73
C THR A 205 1.87 14.93 -4.94
N LYS A 206 2.35 15.09 -3.70
CA LYS A 206 1.93 16.17 -2.80
C LYS A 206 2.16 17.58 -3.35
N ARG A 207 3.21 17.78 -4.14
CA ARG A 207 3.51 19.07 -4.80
C ARG A 207 2.40 19.60 -5.71
N HIS A 208 1.49 18.73 -6.16
CA HIS A 208 0.42 19.10 -7.08
C HIS A 208 -0.86 19.58 -6.37
N PHE A 209 -0.96 19.43 -5.05
CA PHE A 209 -2.11 19.97 -4.32
C PHE A 209 -2.06 21.49 -4.28
N ARG A 210 -3.14 22.12 -4.73
CA ARG A 210 -3.36 23.56 -4.66
C ARG A 210 -4.15 23.96 -3.41
N GLU A 211 -5.13 23.13 -3.06
CA GLU A 211 -6.02 23.37 -1.93
C GLU A 211 -5.43 22.79 -0.63
N PRO A 212 -5.19 23.62 0.41
CA PRO A 212 -4.64 23.14 1.68
C PRO A 212 -5.49 22.08 2.37
N ALA A 213 -6.82 22.14 2.23
CA ALA A 213 -7.73 21.15 2.81
C ALA A 213 -7.47 19.74 2.24
N GLN A 214 -7.26 19.62 0.93
CA GLN A 214 -6.96 18.35 0.27
C GLN A 214 -5.62 17.78 0.75
N LEU A 215 -4.57 18.60 0.81
CA LEU A 215 -3.26 18.15 1.30
C LEU A 215 -3.32 17.76 2.80
N THR A 216 -4.14 18.45 3.58
CA THR A 216 -4.40 18.11 4.99
C THR A 216 -5.03 16.73 5.10
N GLN A 217 -6.12 16.48 4.38
CA GLN A 217 -6.82 15.19 4.39
C GLN A 217 -5.90 14.07 3.89
N PHE A 218 -5.10 14.34 2.85
CA PHE A 218 -4.09 13.42 2.33
C PHE A 218 -3.07 13.04 3.41
N GLY A 219 -2.46 14.03 4.07
CA GLY A 219 -1.50 13.78 5.15
C GLY A 219 -2.11 13.02 6.32
N GLN A 220 -3.33 13.37 6.74
CA GLN A 220 -4.06 12.67 7.79
C GLN A 220 -4.37 11.21 7.44
N SER A 221 -4.67 10.91 6.17
CA SER A 221 -4.89 9.54 5.72
C SER A 221 -3.62 8.69 5.80
N GLN A 222 -2.48 9.25 5.39
CA GLN A 222 -1.19 8.58 5.53
C GLN A 222 -0.81 8.36 6.98
N GLU A 223 -0.98 9.38 7.83
CA GLU A 223 -0.71 9.29 9.27
C GLU A 223 -1.56 8.20 9.94
N ALA A 224 -2.86 8.14 9.63
CA ALA A 224 -3.76 7.13 10.18
C ALA A 224 -3.33 5.70 9.80
N VAL A 225 -2.96 5.47 8.53
CA VAL A 225 -2.47 4.17 8.05
C VAL A 225 -1.16 3.81 8.72
N LEU A 226 -0.17 4.71 8.70
CA LEU A 226 1.17 4.44 9.24
C LEU A 226 1.14 4.24 10.75
N SER A 227 0.41 5.08 11.49
CA SER A 227 0.32 4.96 12.94
C SER A 227 -0.25 3.59 13.33
N ALA A 228 -1.41 3.23 12.77
CA ALA A 228 -2.03 1.95 13.04
C ALA A 228 -1.18 0.74 12.58
N TYR A 229 -0.54 0.83 11.42
CA TYR A 229 0.32 -0.24 10.91
C TYR A 229 1.58 -0.42 11.77
N LEU A 230 2.27 0.67 12.10
CA LEU A 230 3.47 0.64 12.92
C LEU A 230 3.17 0.15 14.34
N ASP A 231 2.02 0.52 14.93
CA ASP A 231 1.55 -0.07 16.20
C ASP A 231 1.34 -1.58 16.09
N ALA A 232 0.74 -2.04 15.00
CA ALA A 232 0.43 -3.46 14.81
C ALA A 232 1.70 -4.31 14.68
N ILE A 233 2.67 -3.88 13.85
CA ILE A 233 3.89 -4.65 13.66
C ILE A 233 4.82 -4.60 14.87
N ASP A 234 4.80 -3.49 15.62
CA ASP A 234 5.57 -3.34 16.87
C ASP A 234 5.03 -4.29 17.94
N GLY A 235 3.70 -4.35 18.10
CA GLY A 235 3.03 -5.25 19.04
C GLY A 235 3.25 -6.75 18.73
N GLU A 236 3.49 -7.11 17.48
CA GLU A 236 3.79 -8.50 17.06
C GLU A 236 5.30 -8.78 16.96
N GLY A 237 6.17 -7.84 17.32
CA GLY A 237 7.63 -8.00 17.20
C GLY A 237 8.14 -8.12 15.76
N ARG A 238 7.36 -7.64 14.78
CA ARG A 238 7.62 -7.71 13.34
C ARG A 238 8.03 -6.37 12.73
N ARG A 239 8.88 -5.64 13.43
CA ARG A 239 9.41 -4.33 13.00
C ARG A 239 10.13 -4.38 11.64
N ASP A 240 10.60 -5.56 11.22
CA ASP A 240 11.17 -5.84 9.90
C ASP A 240 10.19 -5.56 8.75
N LEU A 241 8.88 -5.64 9.01
CA LEU A 241 7.85 -5.34 8.01
C LEU A 241 7.70 -3.84 7.70
N ALA A 242 8.46 -2.96 8.36
CA ALA A 242 8.57 -1.54 8.03
C ALA A 242 9.76 -1.20 7.11
N PHE A 243 10.54 -2.17 6.63
CA PHE A 243 11.70 -1.89 5.76
C PHE A 243 11.35 -1.08 4.50
N PHE A 244 10.15 -1.24 3.95
CA PHE A 244 9.70 -0.44 2.81
C PHE A 244 9.67 1.08 3.11
N LEU A 245 9.43 1.49 4.36
CA LEU A 245 9.46 2.90 4.74
C LEU A 245 10.89 3.42 4.78
N MET A 246 11.84 2.61 5.24
CA MET A 246 13.25 2.98 5.23
C MET A 246 13.76 3.12 3.78
N ASP A 247 13.42 2.18 2.91
CA ASP A 247 13.78 2.23 1.48
C ASP A 247 13.14 3.42 0.77
N ALA A 248 11.82 3.61 0.92
CA ALA A 248 11.11 4.75 0.33
C ALA A 248 11.69 6.09 0.80
N THR A 249 12.02 6.19 2.09
CA THR A 249 12.65 7.36 2.69
C THR A 249 14.05 7.59 2.11
N SER A 250 14.89 6.56 2.07
CA SER A 250 16.24 6.67 1.50
C SER A 250 16.19 7.23 0.08
N ARG A 251 15.32 6.65 -0.75
CA ARG A 251 15.11 7.06 -2.15
C ARG A 251 14.51 8.46 -2.29
N LEU A 252 13.68 8.88 -1.34
CA LEU A 252 13.17 10.25 -1.28
C LEU A 252 14.31 11.25 -1.00
N PHE A 253 15.27 10.90 -0.14
CA PHE A 253 16.40 11.77 0.21
C PHE A 253 17.57 11.73 -0.76
N ASP A 254 17.63 10.78 -1.69
CA ASP A 254 18.64 10.76 -2.75
C ASP A 254 18.56 11.98 -3.71
N VAL A 255 17.43 12.70 -3.72
CA VAL A 255 17.24 13.94 -4.49
C VAL A 255 17.29 15.22 -3.62
N GLU A 256 17.74 15.10 -2.37
CA GLU A 256 17.87 16.21 -1.40
C GLU A 256 16.64 17.14 -1.34
N PRO A 257 15.44 16.62 -1.03
CA PRO A 257 14.23 17.41 -1.10
C PRO A 257 14.23 18.52 -0.03
N ASP A 258 13.58 19.63 -0.37
CA ASP A 258 13.26 20.73 0.53
C ASP A 258 11.74 20.77 0.81
N GLN A 259 11.29 21.67 1.68
CA GLN A 259 9.87 21.83 1.98
C GLN A 259 8.99 22.12 0.74
N ARG A 260 9.54 22.74 -0.32
CA ARG A 260 8.78 23.10 -1.53
C ARG A 260 8.35 21.86 -2.29
N HIS A 261 9.06 20.74 -2.12
CA HIS A 261 8.66 19.45 -2.66
C HIS A 261 7.27 18.99 -2.16
N TRP A 262 6.86 19.41 -0.97
CA TRP A 262 5.55 19.05 -0.41
C TRP A 262 4.51 20.15 -0.57
N VAL A 263 4.90 21.39 -0.33
CA VAL A 263 3.93 22.50 -0.16
C VAL A 263 4.08 23.63 -1.18
N GLY A 264 4.99 23.50 -2.15
CA GLY A 264 5.20 24.50 -3.20
C GLY A 264 3.97 24.69 -4.11
N GLY A 265 3.05 23.73 -4.12
CA GLY A 265 1.80 23.80 -4.87
C GLY A 265 0.71 24.67 -4.23
N LEU A 266 0.76 24.88 -2.91
CA LEU A 266 -0.36 25.46 -2.17
C LEU A 266 -0.66 26.90 -2.58
N ASP A 267 -1.95 27.23 -2.68
CA ASP A 267 -2.41 28.59 -2.97
C ASP A 267 -2.02 29.57 -1.84
N PRO A 268 -1.20 30.61 -2.14
CA PRO A 268 -0.74 31.57 -1.14
C PRO A 268 -1.86 32.44 -0.56
N HIS A 269 -3.01 32.56 -1.25
CA HIS A 269 -4.13 33.40 -0.83
C HIS A 269 -5.04 32.75 0.22
N THR A 270 -4.82 31.47 0.50
CA THR A 270 -5.54 30.75 1.57
C THR A 270 -5.05 31.14 2.96
N SER A 271 -5.91 30.93 3.98
CA SER A 271 -5.60 31.34 5.35
C SER A 271 -4.29 30.73 5.85
N LEU A 272 -3.53 31.50 6.65
CA LEU A 272 -2.26 31.04 7.23
C LEU A 272 -2.46 29.76 8.06
N GLN A 273 -3.57 29.66 8.79
CA GLN A 273 -3.93 28.49 9.57
C GLN A 273 -4.10 27.25 8.68
N ALA A 274 -4.84 27.36 7.57
CA ALA A 274 -5.05 26.24 6.64
C ALA A 274 -3.73 25.79 6.02
N ARG A 275 -2.87 26.73 5.60
CA ARG A 275 -1.54 26.41 5.06
C ARG A 275 -0.62 25.76 6.09
N SER A 276 -0.61 26.23 7.34
CA SER A 276 0.16 25.63 8.43
C SER A 276 -0.30 24.21 8.75
N GLN A 277 -1.62 23.96 8.77
CA GLN A 277 -2.16 22.62 8.96
C GLN A 277 -1.77 21.68 7.82
N ALA A 278 -1.89 22.14 6.57
CA ALA A 278 -1.50 21.36 5.40
C ALA A 278 -0.01 21.01 5.39
N ARG A 279 0.86 21.94 5.80
CA ARG A 279 2.30 21.69 5.92
C ARG A 279 2.64 20.61 6.94
N ARG A 280 2.05 20.68 8.13
CA ARG A 280 2.23 19.66 9.17
C ARG A 280 1.76 18.29 8.69
N ALA A 281 0.55 18.23 8.12
CA ALA A 281 -0.01 16.98 7.59
C ALA A 281 0.83 16.41 6.43
N ALA A 282 1.39 17.25 5.56
CA ALA A 282 2.23 16.82 4.46
C ALA A 282 3.50 16.05 4.92
N GLY A 283 3.96 16.27 6.15
CA GLY A 283 5.11 15.57 6.73
C GLY A 283 4.83 14.15 7.25
N ALA A 284 3.60 13.62 7.14
CA ALA A 284 3.19 12.37 7.80
C ALA A 284 4.17 11.19 7.66
N MET A 285 4.60 10.86 6.44
CA MET A 285 5.57 9.78 6.20
C MET A 285 6.95 10.09 6.82
N VAL A 286 7.43 11.32 6.66
CA VAL A 286 8.74 11.73 7.20
C VAL A 286 8.73 11.71 8.73
N SER A 287 7.62 12.11 9.34
CA SER A 287 7.42 12.03 10.79
C SER A 287 7.43 10.58 11.30
N ALA A 288 6.93 9.62 10.52
CA ALA A 288 6.96 8.20 10.89
C ALA A 288 8.39 7.64 11.02
N ILE A 289 9.39 8.23 10.34
CA ILE A 289 10.80 7.85 10.47
C ILE A 289 11.30 8.09 11.90
N ASN A 290 10.76 9.09 12.62
CA ASN A 290 11.16 9.31 14.01
C ASN A 290 10.82 8.11 14.91
N ARG A 291 9.74 7.39 14.60
CA ARG A 291 9.40 6.15 15.28
C ARG A 291 10.41 5.05 14.97
N LEU A 292 10.79 4.90 13.69
CA LEU A 292 11.84 3.96 13.30
C LEU A 292 13.19 4.27 13.98
N ALA A 293 13.50 5.55 14.19
CA ALA A 293 14.69 5.98 14.92
C ALA A 293 14.65 5.63 16.42
N VAL A 294 13.45 5.63 17.02
CA VAL A 294 13.27 5.14 18.40
C VAL A 294 13.56 3.65 18.43
N TRP A 295 12.96 2.86 17.54
CA TRP A 295 13.24 1.42 17.44
C TRP A 295 14.73 1.16 17.22
N HIS A 296 15.39 1.89 16.33
CA HIS A 296 16.83 1.76 16.11
C HIS A 296 17.64 1.90 17.40
N ARG A 297 17.37 2.95 18.22
CA ARG A 297 18.06 3.13 19.51
C ARG A 297 17.77 2.02 20.51
N GLU A 298 16.55 1.49 20.52
CA GLU A 298 16.20 0.33 21.36
C GLU A 298 17.04 -0.89 20.98
N HIS A 299 17.17 -1.21 19.68
CA HIS A 299 17.98 -2.34 19.22
C HIS A 299 19.49 -2.13 19.39
N GLN A 300 19.98 -0.88 19.38
CA GLN A 300 21.37 -0.59 19.73
C GLN A 300 21.69 -0.91 21.19
N ALA A 301 20.69 -0.87 22.08
CA ALA A 301 20.86 -1.20 23.49
C ALA A 301 20.82 -2.72 23.77
N THR A 302 20.40 -3.53 22.80
CA THR A 302 20.34 -5.00 22.90
C THR A 302 21.75 -5.58 22.98
N ARG A 303 22.02 -6.38 24.02
CA ARG A 303 23.32 -7.00 24.26
C ARG A 303 23.45 -8.28 23.43
N PHE A 304 24.68 -8.68 23.16
CA PHE A 304 24.99 -9.89 22.39
C PHE A 304 24.38 -11.18 22.99
N PHE A 305 24.13 -11.21 24.30
CA PHE A 305 23.58 -12.38 25.01
C PHE A 305 22.06 -12.34 25.18
N ASP A 306 21.38 -11.32 24.66
CA ASP A 306 19.92 -11.21 24.75
C ASP A 306 19.29 -12.03 23.60
N ASP A 307 18.16 -12.69 23.88
CA ASP A 307 17.45 -13.52 22.89
C ASP A 307 17.02 -12.73 21.64
N GLU A 308 16.83 -11.41 21.79
CA GLU A 308 16.45 -10.49 20.71
C GLU A 308 17.63 -10.05 19.83
N TYR A 309 18.86 -10.46 20.15
CA TYR A 309 20.07 -10.02 19.45
C TYR A 309 20.02 -10.27 17.93
N PRO A 310 19.60 -11.44 17.41
CA PRO A 310 19.49 -11.67 15.96
C PRO A 310 18.51 -10.69 15.30
N ALA A 311 17.37 -10.41 15.94
CA ALA A 311 16.39 -9.45 15.44
C ALA A 311 16.95 -8.02 15.42
N ALA A 312 17.62 -7.63 16.50
CA ALA A 312 18.31 -6.35 16.60
C ALA A 312 19.34 -6.18 15.48
N GLN A 313 20.19 -7.18 15.23
CA GLN A 313 21.19 -7.12 14.16
C GLN A 313 20.57 -6.97 12.76
N LEU A 314 19.47 -7.66 12.47
CA LEU A 314 18.77 -7.50 11.20
C LEU A 314 18.28 -6.06 11.02
N LEU A 315 17.61 -5.50 12.02
CA LEU A 315 17.06 -4.14 11.98
C LEU A 315 18.16 -3.08 11.89
N LEU A 316 19.25 -3.25 12.65
CA LEU A 316 20.43 -2.38 12.59
C LEU A 316 21.06 -2.39 11.20
N SER A 317 21.21 -3.57 10.57
CA SER A 317 21.79 -3.67 9.21
C SER A 317 20.95 -2.96 8.15
N GLN A 318 19.62 -2.94 8.30
CA GLN A 318 18.76 -2.22 7.36
C GLN A 318 18.77 -0.70 7.60
N TRP A 319 19.02 -0.28 8.84
CA TRP A 319 19.15 1.13 9.18
C TRP A 319 20.33 1.81 8.46
N GLU A 320 21.41 1.07 8.16
CA GLU A 320 22.57 1.58 7.43
C GLU A 320 22.20 2.20 6.08
N ASN A 321 21.16 1.68 5.42
CA ASN A 321 20.65 2.24 4.15
C ASN A 321 20.09 3.66 4.33
N LEU A 322 19.46 3.95 5.46
CA LEU A 322 18.97 5.29 5.79
C LEU A 322 20.12 6.14 6.34
N GLY A 323 20.73 5.69 7.44
CA GLY A 323 21.83 6.36 8.12
C GLY A 323 21.43 7.60 8.93
N GLU A 324 22.31 8.01 9.86
CA GLU A 324 22.08 9.16 10.75
C GLU A 324 21.96 10.49 10.00
N LEU A 325 22.69 10.66 8.89
CA LEU A 325 22.65 11.89 8.09
C LEU A 325 21.25 12.13 7.49
N ARG A 326 20.66 11.10 6.87
CA ARG A 326 19.31 11.21 6.29
C ARG A 326 18.25 11.35 7.38
N LEU A 327 18.42 10.70 8.53
CA LEU A 327 17.54 10.92 9.69
C LEU A 327 17.60 12.37 10.19
N ALA A 328 18.80 12.94 10.34
CA ALA A 328 18.96 14.34 10.75
C ALA A 328 18.29 15.27 9.75
N ARG A 329 18.43 14.99 8.45
CA ARG A 329 17.76 15.74 7.39
C ARG A 329 16.24 15.60 7.43
N ALA A 330 15.72 14.41 7.68
CA ALA A 330 14.29 14.15 7.85
C ALA A 330 13.71 14.95 9.03
N ARG A 331 14.39 14.97 10.18
CA ARG A 331 13.99 15.78 11.34
C ARG A 331 13.99 17.26 11.06
N GLU A 332 15.02 17.75 10.37
CA GLU A 332 15.10 19.14 9.96
C GLU A 332 13.96 19.51 9.01
N LEU A 333 13.63 18.64 8.05
CA LEU A 333 12.50 18.85 7.15
C LEU A 333 11.17 18.89 7.90
N VAL A 334 10.93 17.98 8.85
CA VAL A 334 9.72 18.00 9.70
C VAL A 334 9.65 19.32 10.47
N ARG A 335 10.76 19.76 11.08
CA ARG A 335 10.84 21.05 11.78
C ARG A 335 10.52 22.23 10.86
N GLN A 336 11.01 22.21 9.62
CA GLN A 336 10.68 23.24 8.61
C GLN A 336 9.19 23.25 8.26
N LEU A 337 8.59 22.07 8.06
CA LEU A 337 7.15 21.93 7.77
C LEU A 337 6.27 22.37 8.95
N GLU A 338 6.71 22.11 10.18
CA GLU A 338 6.01 22.53 11.41
C GLU A 338 6.20 24.01 11.72
N SER A 339 7.35 24.58 11.35
CA SER A 339 7.60 26.00 11.53
C SER A 339 6.57 26.83 10.77
N LEU A 340 5.95 27.77 11.47
CA LEU A 340 5.21 28.83 10.81
C LEU A 340 6.25 29.57 9.96
N ALA A 341 6.18 29.45 8.63
CA ALA A 341 6.89 30.42 7.81
C ALA A 341 6.22 31.76 8.10
N THR A 342 6.84 32.56 8.94
CA THR A 342 6.81 34.01 8.80
C THR A 342 7.20 34.26 7.35
N ALA A 343 6.23 34.60 6.52
CA ALA A 343 6.48 34.89 5.13
C ALA A 343 7.47 36.06 5.09
N VAL A 344 8.70 35.79 4.65
CA VAL A 344 9.52 36.80 4.01
C VAL A 344 8.80 37.07 2.69
N GLU A 345 8.08 38.18 2.65
CA GLU A 345 7.79 38.88 1.41
C GLU A 345 9.13 39.20 0.74
N ALA A 346 9.34 38.67 -0.46
CA ALA A 346 10.34 39.13 -1.42
C ALA A 346 9.80 38.88 -2.83
#